data_AF-A0A9P0LT49-F1
#
_entry.id   AF-A0A9P0LT49-F1
#
_cell.length_a   1.000
_cell.length_b   1.000
_cell.length_c   1.000
_cell.angle_alpha   90.00
_cell.angle_beta   90.00
_cell.angle_gamma   90.00
#
_symmetry.space_group_name_H-M   'P 1'
#
loop_
_entity.id
_entity.type
_entity.pdbx_description
1 polymer ?
#
loop_
_entity_poly.entity_id
_entity_poly.type
_entity_poly.pdbx_seq_one_letter_code
_entity_poly.pdbx_strand_id
1 'polypeptide(L)'
;MLLSIQRKALLRISSGYRTMSTMAAQVIAGIPPVTLLIEERLHLYSRDDAKLRTTRLLERSTTLEKWQRMWSDHSETAMWSKTMIPDVRQWVSCKHRRLDFYLTQFLSGHGYFGDYTKRMGITEGSICGYCGAEDSPEHTIFVCQRWAAWRSNTESVIGAEVTSRSIIILMMKSKENWNTIQRFVRNVMNAKRRDDILH
;
A
#
# COMPACT_ATOMS: atom_id res chain seq x y z
N MET A 1 16.16 -14.59 10.30
CA MET A 1 17.17 -13.52 10.53
C MET A 1 17.20 -12.46 9.42
N LEU A 2 17.33 -12.83 8.14
CA LEU A 2 17.41 -11.82 7.06
C LEU A 2 16.11 -11.03 6.85
N LEU A 3 14.96 -11.70 6.83
CA LEU A 3 13.65 -11.03 6.68
C LEU A 3 13.30 -10.14 7.88
N SER A 4 13.72 -10.50 9.09
CA SER A 4 13.45 -9.69 10.29
C SER A 4 14.27 -8.40 10.31
N ILE A 5 15.50 -8.41 9.77
CA ILE A 5 16.31 -7.19 9.57
C ILE A 5 15.68 -6.34 8.47
N GLN A 6 15.35 -6.93 7.32
CA GLN A 6 14.71 -6.22 6.21
C GLN A 6 13.43 -5.52 6.68
N ARG A 7 12.58 -6.21 7.45
CA ARG A 7 11.35 -5.69 8.03
C ARG A 7 11.56 -4.36 8.77
N LYS A 8 12.59 -4.26 9.62
CA LYS A 8 12.87 -3.03 10.38
C LYS A 8 13.14 -1.83 9.45
N ALA A 9 13.89 -2.04 8.36
CA ALA A 9 14.13 -1.02 7.36
C ALA A 9 12.85 -0.66 6.59
N LEU A 10 12.07 -1.66 6.18
CA LEU A 10 10.83 -1.46 5.41
C LEU A 10 9.78 -0.65 6.19
N LEU A 11 9.63 -0.93 7.49
CA LEU A 11 8.71 -0.17 8.35
C LEU A 11 9.11 1.32 8.43
N ARG A 12 10.41 1.62 8.46
CA ARG A 12 10.89 3.01 8.45
C ARG A 12 10.68 3.68 7.09
N ILE A 13 11.02 2.98 5.99
CA ILE A 13 10.85 3.49 4.62
C ILE A 13 9.38 3.80 4.33
N SER A 14 8.47 2.92 4.75
CA SER A 14 7.03 3.10 4.55
C SER A 14 6.38 3.98 5.63
N SER A 15 7.04 4.26 6.76
CA SER A 15 6.37 4.82 7.96
C SER A 15 5.22 3.93 8.45
N GLY A 16 5.38 2.61 8.34
CA GLY A 16 4.35 1.63 8.68
C GLY A 16 4.35 1.20 10.16
N TYR A 17 3.21 0.70 10.60
CA TYR A 17 3.01 0.22 11.97
C TYR A 17 3.80 -1.05 12.24
N ARG A 18 4.18 -1.28 13.51
CA ARG A 18 4.92 -2.50 13.94
C ARG A 18 4.15 -3.79 13.67
N THR A 19 2.83 -3.73 13.56
CA THR A 19 1.93 -4.87 13.29
C THR A 19 1.75 -5.19 11.81
N MET A 20 2.14 -4.29 10.90
CA MET A 20 2.00 -4.51 9.46
C MET A 20 2.80 -5.72 9.01
N SER A 21 2.24 -6.70 8.30
CA SER A 21 2.97 -7.92 7.92
C SER A 21 4.22 -7.62 7.08
N THR A 22 5.22 -8.52 7.10
CA THR A 22 6.48 -8.29 6.37
C THR A 22 6.23 -8.20 4.87
N MET A 23 5.30 -9.00 4.34
CA MET A 23 4.93 -8.98 2.93
C MET A 23 4.24 -7.68 2.54
N ALA A 24 3.29 -7.18 3.34
CA ALA A 24 2.70 -5.87 3.11
C ALA A 24 3.76 -4.75 3.12
N ALA A 25 4.72 -4.81 4.07
CA ALA A 25 5.81 -3.85 4.15
C ALA A 25 6.71 -3.86 2.89
N GLN A 26 7.02 -5.05 2.37
CA GLN A 26 7.79 -5.24 1.14
C GLN A 26 7.05 -4.65 -0.07
N VAL A 27 5.77 -4.98 -0.23
CA VAL A 27 4.93 -4.53 -1.35
C VAL A 27 4.71 -3.03 -1.31
N ILE A 28 4.28 -2.48 -0.17
CA ILE A 28 4.02 -1.04 -0.01
C ILE A 28 5.30 -0.24 -0.28
N ALA A 29 6.43 -0.61 0.33
CA ALA A 29 7.72 0.04 0.07
C ALA A 29 8.23 -0.18 -1.36
N GLY A 30 7.71 -1.20 -2.06
CA GLY A 30 8.15 -1.59 -3.39
C GLY A 30 9.56 -2.16 -3.41
N ILE A 31 9.92 -2.91 -2.36
CA ILE A 31 11.22 -3.55 -2.19
C ILE A 31 11.00 -5.06 -2.10
N PRO A 32 11.50 -5.86 -3.06
CA PRO A 32 11.34 -7.31 -3.04
C PRO A 32 11.91 -7.96 -1.77
N PRO A 33 11.46 -9.16 -1.40
CA PRO A 33 12.11 -9.97 -0.38
C PRO A 33 13.63 -10.01 -0.56
N VAL A 34 14.37 -9.80 0.53
CA VAL A 34 15.85 -9.77 0.47
C VAL A 34 16.43 -11.09 -0.05
N THR A 35 15.73 -12.20 0.17
CA THR A 35 16.08 -13.52 -0.37
C THR A 35 16.07 -13.52 -1.90
N LEU A 36 15.04 -12.95 -2.53
CA LEU A 36 14.98 -12.82 -4.00
C LEU A 36 16.05 -11.86 -4.53
N LEU A 37 16.36 -10.79 -3.78
CA LEU A 37 17.45 -9.87 -4.16
C LEU A 37 18.83 -10.52 -4.09
N ILE A 38 19.04 -11.45 -3.14
CA ILE A 38 20.27 -12.24 -3.04
C ILE A 38 20.34 -13.23 -4.20
N GLU A 39 19.25 -13.94 -4.47
CA GLU A 39 19.15 -14.87 -5.59
C GLU A 39 19.46 -14.20 -6.93
N GLU A 40 18.85 -13.04 -7.21
CA GLU A 40 19.13 -12.23 -8.41
C GLU A 40 20.63 -11.90 -8.54
N ARG A 41 21.28 -11.52 -7.44
CA ARG A 41 22.72 -11.19 -7.42
C ARG A 41 23.59 -12.41 -7.63
N LEU A 42 23.23 -13.56 -7.07
CA LEU A 42 23.98 -14.81 -7.25
C LEU A 42 23.91 -15.29 -8.70
N HIS A 43 22.72 -15.24 -9.32
CA HIS A 43 22.58 -15.57 -10.74
C HIS A 43 23.41 -14.66 -11.63
N LEU A 44 23.43 -13.36 -11.36
CA LEU A 44 24.26 -12.40 -12.09
C LEU A 44 25.76 -12.62 -11.84
N TYR A 45 26.18 -13.05 -10.66
CA TYR A 45 27.60 -13.29 -10.38
C TYR A 45 28.17 -14.45 -11.21
N SER A 46 27.36 -15.48 -11.46
CA SER A 46 27.78 -16.67 -12.21
C SER A 46 27.68 -16.53 -13.73
N ARG A 47 27.35 -15.34 -14.24
CA ARG A 47 27.10 -15.08 -15.67
C ARG A 47 28.16 -14.15 -16.28
N ASP A 48 28.77 -14.58 -17.37
CA ASP A 48 29.75 -13.77 -18.11
C ASP A 48 29.14 -12.50 -18.72
N ASP A 49 27.86 -12.57 -19.08
CA ASP A 49 27.09 -11.48 -19.72
C ASP A 49 26.38 -10.56 -18.71
N ALA A 50 26.65 -10.68 -17.40
CA ALA A 50 25.94 -9.96 -16.35
C ALA A 50 26.11 -8.43 -16.38
N LYS A 51 27.08 -7.92 -17.14
CA LYS A 51 27.24 -6.48 -17.40
C LYS A 51 26.24 -5.96 -18.43
N LEU A 52 25.68 -6.83 -19.27
CA LEU A 52 24.70 -6.45 -20.28
C LEU A 52 23.40 -5.99 -19.62
N ARG A 53 22.87 -4.86 -20.10
CA ARG A 53 21.60 -4.31 -19.62
C ARG A 53 20.45 -5.28 -19.83
N THR A 54 20.41 -5.97 -20.97
CA THR A 54 19.39 -6.97 -21.31
C THR A 54 19.37 -8.10 -20.28
N THR A 55 20.53 -8.64 -19.94
CA THR A 55 20.69 -9.70 -18.93
C THR A 55 20.17 -9.27 -17.56
N ARG A 56 20.55 -8.08 -17.09
CA ARG A 56 20.05 -7.53 -15.82
C ARG A 56 18.54 -7.30 -15.81
N LEU A 57 17.98 -6.83 -16.93
CA LEU A 57 16.53 -6.62 -17.06
C LEU A 57 15.77 -7.94 -17.05
N LEU A 58 16.32 -8.98 -17.68
CA LEU A 58 15.74 -10.32 -17.68
C LEU A 58 15.72 -10.92 -16.27
N GLU A 59 16.87 -10.93 -15.58
CA GLU A 59 16.95 -11.40 -14.20
C GLU A 59 16.01 -10.62 -13.28
N ARG A 60 15.94 -9.29 -13.45
CA ARG A 60 15.00 -8.46 -12.71
C ARG A 60 13.54 -8.84 -12.99
N SER A 61 13.18 -9.14 -14.24
CA SER A 61 11.84 -9.61 -14.59
C SER A 61 11.52 -10.93 -13.88
N THR A 62 12.44 -11.89 -13.91
CA THR A 62 12.31 -13.17 -13.20
C THR A 62 12.12 -12.97 -11.69
N THR A 63 12.89 -12.09 -11.07
CA THR A 63 12.71 -11.70 -9.65
C THR A 63 11.31 -11.17 -9.38
N LEU A 64 10.82 -10.24 -10.21
CA LEU A 64 9.52 -9.62 -10.02
C LEU A 64 8.36 -10.61 -10.26
N GLU A 65 8.52 -11.56 -11.18
CA GLU A 65 7.55 -12.64 -11.39
C GLU A 65 7.46 -13.58 -10.18
N LYS A 66 8.61 -14.01 -9.64
CA LYS A 66 8.65 -14.81 -8.40
C LYS A 66 7.99 -14.05 -7.26
N TRP A 67 8.31 -12.77 -7.11
CA TRP A 67 7.69 -11.93 -6.08
C TRP A 67 6.18 -11.79 -6.28
N GLN A 68 5.71 -11.60 -7.52
CA GLN A 68 4.28 -11.53 -7.80
C GLN A 68 3.57 -12.83 -7.42
N ARG A 69 4.14 -14.00 -7.71
CA ARG A 69 3.55 -15.30 -7.31
C ARG A 69 3.46 -15.41 -5.79
N MET A 70 4.56 -15.13 -5.08
CA MET A 70 4.55 -15.09 -3.61
C MET A 70 3.47 -14.15 -3.08
N TRP A 71 3.30 -12.98 -3.71
CA TRP A 71 2.28 -12.03 -3.30
C TRP A 71 0.87 -12.55 -3.56
N SER A 72 0.60 -13.10 -4.74
CA SER A 72 -0.71 -13.66 -5.11
C SER A 72 -1.11 -14.82 -4.19
N ASP A 73 -0.19 -15.76 -3.94
CA ASP A 73 -0.49 -17.03 -3.26
C ASP A 73 -0.64 -16.90 -1.73
N HIS A 74 -0.14 -15.81 -1.14
CA HIS A 74 -0.15 -15.63 0.31
C HIS A 74 -1.54 -15.30 0.89
N SER A 75 -2.27 -16.27 1.43
CA SER A 75 -3.67 -16.07 1.86
C SER A 75 -3.86 -15.57 3.28
N GLU A 76 -2.83 -15.58 4.13
CA GLU A 76 -3.02 -15.45 5.59
C GLU A 76 -3.22 -14.01 6.09
N THR A 77 -2.60 -13.02 5.44
CA THR A 77 -2.60 -11.62 5.92
C THR A 77 -2.56 -10.61 4.79
N ALA A 78 -2.96 -9.37 5.08
CA ALA A 78 -2.88 -8.21 4.18
C ALA A 78 -3.82 -8.23 2.96
N MET A 79 -5.01 -8.82 3.10
CA MET A 79 -6.06 -8.83 2.07
C MET A 79 -6.35 -7.43 1.51
N TRP A 80 -6.48 -6.42 2.36
CA TRP A 80 -6.69 -5.05 1.92
C TRP A 80 -5.54 -4.51 1.05
N SER A 81 -4.29 -4.74 1.45
CA SER A 81 -3.13 -4.34 0.66
C SER A 81 -3.07 -5.03 -0.70
N LYS A 82 -3.57 -6.27 -0.82
CA LYS A 82 -3.71 -6.97 -2.11
C LYS A 82 -4.74 -6.31 -3.01
N THR A 83 -5.89 -5.90 -2.44
CA THR A 83 -6.90 -5.15 -3.18
C THR A 83 -6.32 -3.85 -3.74
N MET A 84 -5.50 -3.15 -2.95
CA MET A 84 -4.87 -1.90 -3.39
C MET A 84 -3.72 -2.13 -4.38
N ILE A 85 -2.85 -3.10 -4.12
CA ILE A 85 -1.64 -3.34 -4.92
C ILE A 85 -1.66 -4.79 -5.43
N PRO A 86 -2.50 -5.12 -6.43
CA PRO A 86 -2.62 -6.48 -6.93
C PRO A 86 -1.39 -6.91 -7.75
N ASP A 87 -0.74 -5.98 -8.46
CA ASP A 87 0.42 -6.24 -9.30
C ASP A 87 1.66 -5.47 -8.81
N VAL A 88 2.61 -6.18 -8.19
CA VAL A 88 3.86 -5.60 -7.68
C VAL A 88 4.75 -5.10 -8.81
N ARG A 89 4.67 -5.69 -10.00
CA ARG A 89 5.49 -5.32 -11.18
C ARG A 89 5.11 -3.93 -11.67
N GLN A 90 3.80 -3.68 -11.78
CA GLN A 90 3.29 -2.36 -12.12
C GLN A 90 3.60 -1.37 -11.00
N TRP A 91 3.36 -1.75 -9.75
CA TRP A 91 3.59 -0.86 -8.61
C TRP A 91 5.03 -0.34 -8.53
N VAL A 92 6.04 -1.18 -8.76
CA VAL A 92 7.45 -0.78 -8.73
C VAL A 92 7.95 -0.12 -10.01
N SER A 93 7.22 -0.21 -11.12
CA SER A 93 7.57 0.51 -12.34
C SER A 93 7.24 2.01 -12.23
N CYS A 94 6.24 2.37 -11.40
CA CYS A 94 5.85 3.75 -11.14
C CYS A 94 6.97 4.58 -10.47
N LYS A 95 7.58 5.49 -11.23
CA LYS A 95 8.74 6.29 -10.80
C LYS A 95 8.38 7.47 -9.91
N HIS A 96 7.18 8.01 -10.05
CA HIS A 96 6.68 9.13 -9.23
C HIS A 96 5.97 8.68 -7.95
N ARG A 97 5.94 7.37 -7.67
CA ARG A 97 5.41 6.83 -6.41
C ARG A 97 6.12 7.48 -5.22
N ARG A 98 5.35 8.03 -4.29
CA ARG A 98 5.84 8.55 -3.02
C ARG A 98 4.89 8.21 -1.88
N LEU A 99 5.41 7.50 -0.89
CA LEU A 99 4.67 7.21 0.33
C LEU A 99 4.75 8.38 1.32
N ASP A 100 3.73 8.48 2.15
CA ASP A 100 3.75 9.22 3.41
C ASP A 100 3.01 8.38 4.46
N PHE A 101 3.03 8.84 5.71
CA PHE A 101 2.43 8.13 6.83
C PHE A 101 0.95 7.74 6.61
N TYR A 102 0.14 8.68 6.08
CA TYR A 102 -1.29 8.46 5.89
C TYR A 102 -1.61 7.59 4.68
N LEU A 103 -0.86 7.72 3.58
CA LEU A 103 -1.01 6.80 2.45
C LEU A 103 -0.59 5.38 2.85
N THR A 104 0.46 5.22 3.65
CA THR A 104 0.86 3.90 4.16
C THR A 104 -0.20 3.30 5.07
N GLN A 105 -0.80 4.08 5.97
CA GLN A 105 -1.95 3.64 6.77
C GLN A 105 -3.09 3.12 5.89
N PHE A 106 -3.50 3.93 4.91
CA PHE A 106 -4.53 3.54 3.95
C PHE A 106 -4.16 2.25 3.22
N LEU A 107 -2.99 2.16 2.58
CA LEU A 107 -2.56 0.98 1.81
C LEU A 107 -2.45 -0.29 2.65
N SER A 108 -2.10 -0.15 3.93
CA SER A 108 -1.95 -1.28 4.85
C SER A 108 -3.24 -1.65 5.57
N GLY A 109 -4.28 -0.81 5.51
CA GLY A 109 -5.49 -0.97 6.32
C GLY A 109 -5.18 -0.86 7.82
N HIS A 110 -4.25 0.05 8.15
CA HIS A 110 -3.84 0.35 9.51
C HIS A 110 -4.18 1.79 9.85
N GLY A 111 -4.23 2.09 11.15
CA GLY A 111 -4.39 3.45 11.63
C GLY A 111 -5.77 3.66 12.21
N TYR A 112 -6.36 4.81 11.91
CA TYR A 112 -7.61 5.24 12.54
C TYR A 112 -8.81 4.66 11.80
N PHE A 113 -8.91 3.33 11.74
CA PHE A 113 -10.04 2.56 11.22
C PHE A 113 -10.54 1.65 12.33
N GLY A 114 -11.84 1.65 12.62
CA GLY A 114 -12.45 0.86 13.68
C GLY A 114 -12.16 -0.63 13.55
N ASP A 115 -12.13 -1.18 12.33
CA ASP A 115 -11.76 -2.58 12.09
C ASP A 115 -10.35 -2.91 12.61
N TYR A 116 -9.41 -2.00 12.38
CA TYR A 116 -8.02 -2.10 12.80
C TYR A 116 -7.90 -1.90 14.32
N THR A 117 -8.51 -0.85 14.88
CA THR A 117 -8.37 -0.52 16.30
C THR A 117 -9.00 -1.57 17.20
N LYS A 118 -10.13 -2.15 16.79
CA LYS A 118 -10.73 -3.32 17.47
C LYS A 118 -9.78 -4.52 17.46
N ARG A 119 -9.24 -4.87 16.29
CA ARG A 119 -8.28 -5.99 16.16
C ARG A 119 -7.02 -5.78 17.01
N MET A 120 -6.65 -4.52 17.25
CA MET A 120 -5.52 -4.14 18.10
C MET A 120 -5.87 -4.01 19.59
N GLY A 121 -7.14 -4.21 19.99
CA GLY A 121 -7.61 -4.06 21.37
C GLY A 121 -7.61 -2.62 21.87
N ILE A 122 -7.68 -1.63 20.97
CA ILE A 122 -7.71 -0.20 21.30
C ILE A 122 -9.16 0.25 21.54
N THR A 123 -10.11 -0.27 20.78
CA THR A 123 -11.54 0.01 20.87
C THR A 123 -12.35 -1.28 20.99
N GLU A 124 -13.58 -1.19 21.49
CA GLU A 124 -14.47 -2.37 21.58
C GLU A 124 -15.24 -2.58 20.26
N GLY A 125 -15.58 -1.48 19.59
CA GLY A 125 -16.31 -1.46 18.35
C GLY A 125 -15.43 -1.35 17.10
N SER A 126 -16.07 -1.65 15.97
CA SER A 126 -15.50 -1.48 14.62
C SER A 126 -16.46 -0.68 13.73
N ILE A 127 -17.28 0.20 14.33
CA ILE A 127 -18.28 1.00 13.64
C ILE A 127 -17.80 2.43 13.42
N CYS A 128 -18.26 3.03 12.34
CA CYS A 128 -17.91 4.38 11.95
C CYS A 128 -18.74 5.37 12.77
N GLY A 129 -18.10 6.15 13.63
CA GLY A 129 -18.79 7.14 14.48
C GLY A 129 -19.57 8.23 13.74
N TYR A 130 -19.42 8.35 12.41
CA TYR A 130 -20.21 9.31 11.62
C TYR A 130 -21.52 8.74 11.08
N CYS A 131 -21.60 7.44 10.83
CA CYS A 131 -22.75 6.85 10.12
C CYS A 131 -23.13 5.43 10.54
N GLY A 132 -22.46 4.85 11.54
CA GLY A 132 -22.79 3.54 12.12
C GLY A 132 -22.45 2.29 11.28
N ALA A 133 -21.93 2.46 10.05
CA ALA A 133 -21.48 1.34 9.22
C ALA A 133 -20.15 0.74 9.73
N GLU A 134 -19.72 -0.42 9.21
CA GLU A 134 -18.40 -0.96 9.52
C GLU A 134 -17.29 0.00 9.07
N ASP A 135 -16.36 0.31 9.98
CA ASP A 135 -15.29 1.28 9.75
C ASP A 135 -14.03 0.63 9.21
N SER A 136 -14.08 0.27 7.92
CA SER A 136 -12.93 -0.21 7.16
C SER A 136 -12.27 0.92 6.36
N PRO A 137 -11.05 0.71 5.83
CA PRO A 137 -10.44 1.63 4.86
C PRO A 137 -11.32 1.85 3.63
N GLU A 138 -12.01 0.79 3.18
CA GLU A 138 -12.92 0.87 2.04
C GLU A 138 -14.09 1.81 2.34
N HIS A 139 -14.74 1.61 3.49
CA HIS A 139 -15.82 2.47 3.93
C HIS A 139 -15.35 3.92 4.10
N THR A 140 -14.29 4.14 4.88
CA THR A 140 -13.81 5.49 5.21
C THR A 140 -13.44 6.26 3.94
N ILE A 141 -12.68 5.67 3.02
CA ILE A 141 -12.20 6.42 1.86
C ILE A 141 -13.28 6.54 0.78
N PHE A 142 -14.04 5.47 0.49
CA PHE A 142 -14.89 5.40 -0.71
C PHE A 142 -16.39 5.58 -0.45
N VAL A 143 -16.88 5.33 0.77
CA VAL A 143 -18.33 5.23 1.03
C VAL A 143 -18.83 6.31 2.00
N CYS A 144 -18.10 6.55 3.09
CA CYS A 144 -18.58 7.35 4.21
C CYS A 144 -19.03 8.75 3.77
N GLN A 145 -20.27 9.13 4.10
CA GLN A 145 -20.88 10.40 3.66
C GLN A 145 -20.16 11.63 4.23
N ARG A 146 -19.53 11.48 5.39
CA ARG A 146 -18.69 12.52 6.01
C ARG A 146 -17.63 13.08 5.05
N TRP A 147 -17.11 12.25 4.15
CA TRP A 147 -16.02 12.61 3.24
C TRP A 147 -16.46 12.80 1.78
N ALA A 148 -17.77 12.80 1.51
CA ALA A 148 -18.32 12.86 0.16
C ALA A 148 -17.84 14.10 -0.62
N ALA A 149 -17.87 15.29 0.00
CA ALA A 149 -17.43 16.52 -0.67
C ALA A 149 -15.95 16.47 -1.10
N TRP A 150 -15.06 15.90 -0.28
CA TRP A 150 -13.65 15.74 -0.62
C TRP A 150 -13.42 14.68 -1.70
N ARG A 151 -14.19 13.58 -1.67
CA ARG A 151 -14.20 12.60 -2.75
C ARG A 151 -14.62 13.23 -4.08
N SER A 152 -15.79 13.86 -4.13
CA SER A 152 -16.35 14.43 -5.37
C SER A 152 -15.44 15.51 -5.96
N ASN A 153 -14.82 16.35 -5.12
CA ASN A 153 -13.82 17.30 -5.59
C ASN A 153 -12.58 16.61 -6.19
N THR A 154 -12.11 15.54 -5.55
CA THR A 154 -10.98 14.75 -6.06
C THR A 154 -11.32 14.11 -7.41
N GLU A 155 -12.51 13.51 -7.52
CA GLU A 155 -13.01 12.89 -8.76
C GLU A 155 -13.17 13.89 -9.89
N SER A 156 -13.67 15.10 -9.59
CA SER A 156 -13.79 16.19 -10.56
C SER A 156 -12.42 16.64 -11.09
N VAL A 157 -11.41 16.78 -10.21
CA VAL A 157 -10.04 17.15 -10.62
C VAL A 157 -9.37 16.04 -11.43
N ILE A 158 -9.57 14.77 -11.06
CA ILE A 158 -9.00 13.62 -11.75
C ILE A 158 -9.73 13.33 -13.07
N GLY A 159 -11.01 13.70 -13.17
CA GLY A 159 -11.88 13.36 -14.29
C GLY A 159 -12.30 11.88 -14.31
N ALA A 160 -12.30 11.21 -13.16
CA ALA A 160 -12.71 9.80 -13.04
C ALA A 160 -13.17 9.47 -11.62
N GLU A 161 -14.03 8.46 -11.49
CA GLU A 161 -14.50 7.93 -10.22
C GLU A 161 -13.35 7.28 -9.43
N VAL A 162 -13.27 7.58 -8.13
CA VAL A 162 -12.25 7.07 -7.22
C VAL A 162 -12.86 5.95 -6.37
N THR A 163 -12.51 4.72 -6.69
CA THR A 163 -12.97 3.49 -6.01
C THR A 163 -11.79 2.66 -5.52
N SER A 164 -12.05 1.62 -4.72
CA SER A 164 -11.04 0.65 -4.30
C SER A 164 -10.34 -0.03 -5.49
N ARG A 165 -11.01 -0.12 -6.65
CA ARG A 165 -10.46 -0.71 -7.89
C ARG A 165 -9.70 0.29 -8.75
N SER A 166 -10.07 1.57 -8.74
CA SER A 166 -9.49 2.58 -9.65
C SER A 166 -8.39 3.43 -9.00
N ILE A 167 -8.41 3.63 -7.69
CA ILE A 167 -7.57 4.65 -7.01
C ILE A 167 -6.07 4.50 -7.32
N ILE A 168 -5.52 3.29 -7.21
CA ILE A 168 -4.08 3.05 -7.43
C ILE A 168 -3.72 3.15 -8.91
N ILE A 169 -4.60 2.69 -9.80
CA ILE A 169 -4.44 2.85 -11.25
C ILE A 169 -4.39 4.35 -11.59
N LEU A 170 -5.32 5.14 -11.05
CA LEU A 170 -5.38 6.59 -11.27
C LEU A 170 -4.13 7.29 -10.73
N MET A 171 -3.67 6.94 -9.53
CA MET A 171 -2.43 7.48 -8.94
C MET A 171 -1.21 7.18 -9.82
N MET A 172 -1.14 5.99 -10.41
CA MET A 172 0.01 5.57 -11.23
C MET A 172 0.03 6.22 -12.62
N LYS A 173 -1.09 6.76 -13.11
CA LYS A 173 -1.16 7.43 -14.43
C LYS A 173 -0.30 8.69 -14.53
N SER A 174 -0.20 9.48 -13.46
CA SER A 174 0.59 10.72 -13.47
C SER A 174 1.00 11.15 -12.06
N LYS A 175 2.03 11.99 -11.97
CA LYS A 175 2.48 12.57 -10.69
C LYS A 175 1.41 13.49 -10.09
N GLU A 176 0.66 14.18 -10.94
CA GLU A 176 -0.42 15.09 -10.59
C GLU A 176 -1.58 14.33 -9.94
N ASN A 177 -1.96 13.18 -10.52
CA ASN A 177 -2.98 12.31 -9.95
C ASN A 177 -2.52 11.73 -8.62
N TRP A 178 -1.27 11.28 -8.55
CA TRP A 178 -0.66 10.80 -7.31
C TRP A 178 -0.77 11.84 -6.19
N ASN A 179 -0.34 13.07 -6.45
CA ASN A 179 -0.36 14.15 -5.47
C ASN A 179 -1.78 14.52 -5.04
N THR A 180 -2.71 14.56 -6.00
CA THR A 180 -4.12 14.90 -5.75
C THR A 180 -4.79 13.87 -4.84
N ILE A 181 -4.67 12.59 -5.17
CA ILE A 181 -5.24 11.50 -4.39
C ILE A 181 -4.53 11.34 -3.05
N GLN A 182 -3.20 11.47 -3.00
CA GLN A 182 -2.46 11.41 -1.74
C GLN A 182 -2.91 12.51 -0.77
N ARG A 183 -3.13 13.74 -1.27
CA ARG A 183 -3.67 14.84 -0.47
C ARG A 183 -5.08 14.54 0.03
N PHE A 184 -5.94 13.97 -0.80
CA PHE A 184 -7.28 13.54 -0.40
C PHE A 184 -7.24 12.53 0.74
N VAL A 185 -6.50 11.42 0.58
CA VAL A 185 -6.34 10.38 1.62
C VAL A 185 -5.77 10.99 2.91
N ARG A 186 -4.72 11.83 2.79
CA ARG A 186 -4.14 12.53 3.93
C ARG A 186 -5.16 13.37 4.68
N ASN A 187 -5.97 14.16 3.96
CA ASN A 187 -6.98 15.02 4.58
C ASN A 187 -8.02 14.21 5.34
N VAL A 188 -8.56 13.15 4.74
CA VAL A 188 -9.52 12.24 5.38
C VAL A 188 -8.93 11.63 6.64
N MET A 189 -7.76 11.00 6.54
CA MET A 189 -7.13 10.30 7.66
C MET A 189 -6.75 11.26 8.80
N ASN A 190 -6.25 12.44 8.47
CA ASN A 190 -5.89 13.46 9.47
C ASN A 190 -7.11 14.11 10.13
N ALA A 191 -8.20 14.33 9.39
CA ALA A 191 -9.45 14.82 9.97
C ALA A 191 -10.07 13.75 10.88
N LYS A 192 -10.21 12.52 10.38
CA LYS A 192 -10.77 11.41 11.16
C LYS A 192 -10.02 11.17 12.48
N ARG A 193 -8.67 11.23 12.45
CA ARG A 193 -7.84 11.13 13.65
C ARG A 193 -8.05 12.30 14.63
N ARG A 194 -8.25 13.52 14.13
CA ARG A 194 -8.47 14.71 14.99
C ARG A 194 -9.84 14.73 15.62
N ASP A 195 -10.85 14.25 14.91
CA ASP A 195 -12.22 14.15 15.42
C ASP A 195 -12.30 13.12 16.58
N ASP A 196 -11.34 12.19 16.66
CA ASP A 196 -11.13 11.20 17.74
C ASP A 196 -12.37 10.36 18.11
N ILE A 197 -13.19 10.03 17.12
CA ILE A 197 -14.50 9.39 17.32
C ILE A 197 -14.51 7.86 17.16
N LEU A 198 -13.45 7.17 17.55
CA LEU A 198 -13.52 5.71 17.57
C LEU A 198 -14.39 5.22 18.73
N HIS A 199 -15.18 4.19 18.48
CA HIS A 199 -16.04 3.49 19.44
C HIS A 199 -15.57 2.04 19.56
#